data_AF-A0A842R0U7-F1
#
_entry.id   AF-A0A842R0U7-F1
#
_cell.length_a   1.000
_cell.length_b   1.000
_cell.length_c   1.000
_cell.angle_alpha   90.00
_cell.angle_beta   90.00
_cell.angle_gamma   90.00
#
_symmetry.space_group_name_H-M   'P 1'
#
loop_
_entity.id
_entity.type
_entity.pdbx_description
1 polymer ?
#
loop_
_entity_poly.entity_id
_entity_poly.type
_entity_poly.pdbx_seq_one_letter_code
_entity_poly.pdbx_strand_id
1 'polypeptide(L)'
;MEKAKIKQYSDREREILYQSARMCDERKLDEITEELVDLILESEDISLIKSTALGLAIFRLLNNDSLATYVGLQRLLEAGMMLESDATIAIFEEHGEGAVADELRRVL
;
A
#
# COMPACT_ATOMS: atom_id res chain seq x y z
N MET A 1 -2.70 6.41 -26.64
CA MET A 1 -2.70 5.87 -25.28
C MET A 1 -2.58 7.04 -24.33
N GLU A 2 -3.69 7.37 -23.66
CA GLU A 2 -3.66 8.32 -22.56
C GLU A 2 -2.87 7.68 -21.43
N LYS A 3 -1.79 8.31 -20.98
CA LYS A 3 -1.04 7.79 -19.82
C LYS A 3 -1.98 7.89 -18.62
N ALA A 4 -2.30 6.75 -18.00
CA ALA A 4 -3.04 6.75 -16.75
C ALA A 4 -2.36 7.70 -15.77
N LYS A 5 -3.13 8.65 -15.23
CA LYS A 5 -2.65 9.57 -14.21
C LYS A 5 -2.81 8.86 -12.87
N ILE A 6 -1.69 8.48 -12.27
CA ILE A 6 -1.67 7.99 -10.90
C ILE A 6 -2.21 9.06 -9.95
N LYS A 7 -3.08 8.66 -9.00
CA LYS A 7 -3.53 9.53 -7.92
C LYS A 7 -2.33 9.95 -7.07
N GLN A 8 -2.19 11.24 -6.81
CA GLN A 8 -1.23 11.74 -5.82
C GLN A 8 -2.00 12.09 -4.56
N TYR A 9 -1.68 11.41 -3.47
CA TYR A 9 -2.28 11.69 -2.17
C TYR A 9 -1.73 12.98 -1.56
N SER A 10 -2.64 13.84 -1.11
CA SER A 10 -2.33 14.99 -0.26
C SER A 10 -1.70 14.55 1.06
N ASP A 11 -1.09 15.49 1.80
CA ASP A 11 -0.49 15.18 3.09
C ASP A 11 -1.51 14.64 4.10
N ARG A 12 -2.77 15.12 4.03
CA ARG A 12 -3.87 14.64 4.88
C ARG A 12 -4.29 13.21 4.52
N GLU A 13 -4.38 12.89 3.24
CA GLU A 13 -4.68 11.53 2.79
C GLU A 13 -3.56 10.57 3.16
N ARG A 14 -2.30 10.97 2.98
CA ARG A 14 -1.13 10.19 3.44
C ARG A 14 -1.14 9.97 4.95
N GLU A 15 -1.54 10.97 5.73
CA GLU A 15 -1.68 10.81 7.18
C GLU A 15 -2.69 9.70 7.52
N ILE A 16 -3.85 9.67 6.85
CA ILE A 16 -4.85 8.61 7.05
C ILE A 16 -4.24 7.24 6.71
N LEU A 17 -3.64 7.09 5.52
CA LEU A 17 -2.98 5.84 5.12
C LEU A 17 -1.93 5.39 6.14
N TYR A 18 -1.18 6.33 6.70
CA TYR A 18 -0.12 6.01 7.64
C TYR A 18 -0.61 5.68 9.04
N GLN A 19 -1.76 6.21 9.46
CA GLN A 19 -2.45 5.77 10.67
C GLN A 19 -3.11 4.40 10.45
N SER A 20 -3.69 4.14 9.28
CA SER A 20 -4.24 2.83 8.91
C SER A 20 -3.19 1.72 9.05
N ALA A 21 -1.95 1.97 8.61
CA ALA A 21 -0.84 1.03 8.81
C ALA A 21 -0.58 0.68 10.28
N ARG A 22 -0.79 1.64 11.20
CA ARG A 22 -0.58 1.46 12.66
C ARG A 22 -1.73 0.76 13.35
N MET A 23 -2.88 0.66 12.69
CA MET A 23 -4.06 -0.04 13.21
C MET A 23 -3.99 -1.55 12.95
N CYS A 24 -3.17 -1.98 11.99
CA CYS A 24 -3.00 -3.38 11.62
C CYS A 24 -2.41 -4.19 12.77
N ASP A 25 -2.96 -5.38 13.03
CA ASP A 25 -2.40 -6.35 13.98
C ASP A 25 -0.99 -6.77 13.54
N GLU A 26 0.00 -6.62 14.43
CA GLU A 26 1.40 -6.98 14.17
C GLU A 26 1.56 -8.44 13.73
N ARG A 27 0.67 -9.33 14.19
CA ARG A 27 0.70 -10.76 13.87
C ARG A 27 0.38 -11.06 12.41
N LYS A 28 -0.22 -10.12 11.69
CA LYS A 28 -0.63 -10.27 10.28
C LYS A 28 0.24 -9.45 9.33
N LEU A 29 1.21 -8.69 9.86
CA LEU A 29 2.04 -7.80 9.05
C LEU A 29 2.79 -8.57 7.96
N ASP A 30 3.37 -9.72 8.30
CA ASP A 30 4.10 -10.53 7.33
C ASP A 30 3.20 -10.90 6.13
N GLU A 31 2.05 -11.54 6.41
CA GLU A 31 1.10 -12.01 5.39
C GLU A 31 0.53 -10.86 4.55
N ILE A 32 0.06 -9.78 5.19
CA ILE A 32 -0.49 -8.62 4.49
C ILE A 32 0.58 -7.94 3.63
N THR A 33 1.81 -7.83 4.12
CA THR A 33 2.88 -7.18 3.34
C THR A 33 3.33 -8.02 2.16
N GLU A 34 3.34 -9.34 2.28
CA GLU A 34 3.60 -10.26 1.16
C GLU A 34 2.54 -10.10 0.06
N GLU A 35 1.25 -10.16 0.41
CA GLU A 35 0.16 -10.00 -0.56
C GLU A 35 0.14 -8.61 -1.21
N LEU A 36 0.44 -7.54 -0.46
CA LEU A 36 0.54 -6.20 -1.02
C LEU A 36 1.73 -6.06 -1.99
N VAL A 37 2.85 -6.73 -1.71
CA VAL A 37 4.00 -6.74 -2.63
C VAL A 37 3.61 -7.41 -3.94
N ASP A 38 2.99 -8.58 -3.86
CA ASP A 38 2.57 -9.33 -5.04
C ASP A 38 1.56 -8.52 -5.87
N LEU A 39 0.54 -7.95 -5.22
CA LEU A 39 -0.44 -7.08 -5.87
C LEU A 39 0.22 -5.90 -6.60
N ILE A 40 1.17 -5.22 -5.96
CA ILE A 40 1.88 -4.08 -6.54
C ILE A 40 2.74 -4.51 -7.74
N LEU A 41 3.46 -5.63 -7.62
CA LEU A 41 4.35 -6.13 -8.67
C LEU A 41 3.57 -6.65 -9.89
N GLU A 42 2.37 -7.18 -9.68
CA GLU A 42 1.49 -7.71 -10.71
C GLU A 42 0.60 -6.64 -11.38
N SER A 43 0.48 -5.45 -10.79
CA SER A 43 -0.28 -4.34 -11.37
C SER A 43 0.21 -3.98 -12.78
N GLU A 44 -0.73 -3.84 -13.72
CA GLU A 44 -0.44 -3.38 -15.09
C GLU A 44 0.19 -1.97 -15.11
N ASP A 45 -0.09 -1.18 -14.07
CA ASP A 45 0.34 0.19 -13.89
C ASP A 45 1.61 0.35 -13.04
N ILE A 46 2.29 -0.75 -12.66
CA ILE A 46 3.54 -0.71 -11.85
C ILE A 46 4.60 0.25 -12.41
N SER A 47 4.64 0.40 -13.74
CA SER A 47 5.56 1.31 -14.42
C SER A 47 5.41 2.78 -14.00
N LEU A 48 4.22 3.17 -13.49
CA LEU A 48 3.90 4.51 -13.05
C LEU A 48 4.50 4.84 -11.68
N ILE A 49 4.74 3.86 -10.81
CA ILE A 49 5.41 4.07 -9.51
C ILE A 49 6.88 3.71 -9.50
N LYS A 50 7.35 2.82 -10.39
CA LYS A 50 8.71 2.23 -10.34
C LYS A 50 9.84 3.26 -10.27
N SER A 51 9.71 4.39 -10.95
CA SER A 51 10.72 5.47 -11.00
C SER A 51 10.49 6.59 -9.99
N THR A 52 9.40 6.53 -9.22
CA THR A 52 9.06 7.54 -8.21
C THR A 52 9.88 7.33 -6.94
N ALA A 53 9.93 8.35 -6.08
CA ALA A 53 10.54 8.22 -4.75
C ALA A 53 9.89 7.10 -3.92
N LEU A 54 8.58 6.89 -4.07
CA LEU A 54 7.84 5.82 -3.39
C LEU A 54 8.28 4.44 -3.89
N GLY A 55 8.34 4.22 -5.21
CA GLY A 55 8.80 2.94 -5.77
C GLY A 55 10.25 2.61 -5.39
N LEU A 56 11.14 3.61 -5.39
CA LEU A 56 12.52 3.44 -4.93
C LEU A 56 12.60 3.11 -3.43
N ALA A 57 11.72 3.68 -2.60
CA ALA A 57 11.66 3.37 -1.18
C ALA A 57 11.20 1.93 -0.94
N ILE A 58 10.13 1.48 -1.61
CA ILE A 58 9.63 0.10 -1.53
C ILE A 58 10.71 -0.88 -1.97
N PHE A 59 11.37 -0.62 -3.10
CA PHE A 59 12.46 -1.48 -3.58
C PHE A 59 13.62 -1.59 -2.58
N ARG A 60 13.99 -0.49 -1.90
CA ARG A 60 15.03 -0.54 -0.86
C ARG A 60 14.59 -1.33 0.36
N LEU A 61 13.32 -1.20 0.77
CA LEU A 61 12.77 -1.94 1.91
C LEU A 61 12.68 -3.44 1.60
N LEU A 62 12.28 -3.81 0.37
CA LEU A 62 12.24 -5.19 -0.11
C LEU A 62 13.63 -5.84 -0.06
N ASN A 63 14.67 -5.16 -0.58
CA ASN A 63 16.04 -5.70 -0.58
C ASN A 63 16.67 -5.86 0.82
N ASN A 64 16.09 -5.23 1.83
CA ASN A 64 16.58 -5.26 3.22
C ASN A 64 15.64 -6.06 4.14
N ASP A 65 14.71 -6.84 3.60
CA ASP A 65 13.71 -7.62 4.35
C ASP A 65 12.98 -6.78 5.43
N SER A 66 12.68 -5.52 5.09
CA SER A 66 12.16 -4.52 6.03
C SER A 66 10.72 -4.08 5.71
N LEU A 67 10.00 -4.84 4.88
CA LEU A 67 8.62 -4.53 4.48
C LEU A 67 7.58 -4.86 5.54
N ALA A 68 7.80 -5.94 6.31
CA ALA A 68 7.00 -6.32 7.47
C ALA A 68 7.25 -5.42 8.69
N THR A 69 7.21 -4.12 8.47
CA THR A 69 7.33 -3.08 9.49
C THR A 69 6.25 -2.04 9.25
N TYR A 70 5.89 -1.25 10.27
CA TYR A 70 4.95 -0.14 10.07
C TYR A 70 5.37 0.81 8.96
N VAL A 71 6.67 1.09 8.82
CA VAL A 71 7.20 1.96 7.76
C VAL A 71 7.08 1.27 6.40
N GLY A 72 7.33 -0.04 6.33
CA GLY A 72 7.13 -0.82 5.12
C GLY A 72 5.68 -0.84 4.66
N LEU A 73 4.77 -1.18 5.58
CA LEU A 73 3.33 -1.19 5.33
C LEU A 73 2.80 0.18 4.91
N GLN A 74 3.30 1.28 5.49
CA GLN A 74 2.95 2.64 5.05
C GLN A 74 3.25 2.87 3.57
N ARG A 75 4.40 2.39 3.08
CA ARG A 75 4.80 2.57 1.68
C ARG A 75 4.01 1.64 0.76
N LEU A 76 3.77 0.41 1.18
CA LEU A 76 2.97 -0.55 0.43
C LEU A 76 1.51 -0.08 0.33
N LEU A 77 0.92 0.42 1.42
CA LEU A 77 -0.43 0.99 1.41
C LEU A 77 -0.55 2.17 0.45
N GLU A 78 0.41 3.09 0.49
CA GLU A 78 0.40 4.24 -0.42
C GLU A 78 0.46 3.78 -1.88
N ALA A 79 1.35 2.85 -2.21
CA ALA A 79 1.50 2.33 -3.57
C ALA A 79 0.30 1.48 -4.02
N GLY A 80 -0.18 0.57 -3.18
CA GLY A 80 -1.34 -0.28 -3.44
C GLY A 80 -2.59 0.57 -3.66
N MET A 81 -2.84 1.56 -2.80
CA MET A 81 -3.97 2.46 -2.97
C MET A 81 -3.85 3.35 -4.23
N MET A 82 -2.64 3.64 -4.71
CA MET A 82 -2.42 4.37 -5.97
C MET A 82 -2.66 3.52 -7.22
N LEU A 83 -2.37 2.22 -7.14
CA LEU A 83 -2.40 1.29 -8.29
C LEU A 83 -3.69 0.46 -8.33
N GLU A 84 -3.99 -0.21 -7.23
CA GLU A 84 -4.99 -1.27 -7.11
C GLU A 84 -5.83 -1.07 -5.84
N SER A 85 -6.51 0.08 -5.73
CA SER A 85 -7.18 0.50 -4.48
C SER A 85 -8.23 -0.49 -3.96
N ASP A 86 -9.12 -0.99 -4.82
CA ASP A 86 -10.15 -1.95 -4.43
C ASP A 86 -9.55 -3.27 -3.94
N ALA A 87 -8.52 -3.78 -4.63
CA ALA A 87 -7.81 -5.00 -4.23
C ALA A 87 -6.99 -4.80 -2.95
N THR A 88 -6.39 -3.62 -2.77
CA THR A 88 -5.71 -3.25 -1.53
C THR A 88 -6.67 -3.29 -0.36
N ILE A 89 -7.88 -2.73 -0.50
CA ILE A 89 -8.91 -2.78 0.53
C ILE A 89 -9.33 -4.23 0.81
N ALA A 90 -9.52 -5.04 -0.23
CA ALA A 90 -9.94 -6.43 -0.10
C ALA A 90 -8.94 -7.27 0.73
N ILE A 91 -7.63 -7.09 0.54
CA ILE A 91 -6.60 -7.78 1.35
C ILE A 91 -6.84 -7.56 2.84
N PHE A 92 -7.09 -6.31 3.28
CA PHE A 92 -7.35 -6.05 4.71
C PHE A 92 -8.66 -6.69 5.18
N GLU A 93 -9.70 -6.76 4.34
CA GLU A 93 -10.94 -7.43 4.71
C GLU A 93 -10.78 -8.94 4.87
N GLU A 94 -10.05 -9.57 3.95
CA GLU A 94 -9.75 -11.01 3.96
C GLU A 94 -8.92 -11.40 5.19
N HIS A 95 -8.01 -10.53 5.60
CA HIS A 95 -7.24 -10.67 6.83
C HIS A 95 -8.01 -10.27 8.09
N GLY A 96 -9.28 -9.89 8.00
CA GLY A 96 -10.11 -9.50 9.16
C GLY A 96 -9.73 -8.15 9.78
N GLU A 97 -9.00 -7.31 9.06
CA GLU A 97 -8.62 -5.94 9.40
C GLU A 97 -9.69 -4.94 8.89
N GLY A 98 -10.97 -5.23 9.13
CA GLY A 98 -12.08 -4.44 8.59
C GLY A 98 -12.05 -2.95 9.00
N ALA A 99 -11.54 -2.64 10.19
CA ALA A 99 -11.35 -1.24 10.62
C ALA A 99 -10.30 -0.51 9.76
N VAL A 100 -9.25 -1.21 9.32
CA VAL A 100 -8.24 -0.66 8.41
C VAL A 100 -8.88 -0.42 7.04
N ALA A 101 -9.61 -1.41 6.52
CA ALA A 101 -10.33 -1.31 5.24
C ALA A 101 -11.30 -0.11 5.22
N ASP A 102 -12.03 0.13 6.31
CA ASP A 102 -12.95 1.27 6.43
C ASP A 102 -12.22 2.62 6.44
N GLU A 103 -11.05 2.72 7.06
CA GLU A 103 -10.24 3.95 6.98
C GLU A 103 -9.67 4.17 5.57
N LEU A 104 -9.23 3.11 4.89
CA LEU A 104 -8.72 3.20 3.51
C LEU A 104 -9.80 3.73 2.54
N ARG A 105 -11.06 3.30 2.71
CA ARG A 105 -12.21 3.80 1.91
C ARG A 105 -12.45 5.29 2.05
N ARG A 106 -12.07 5.91 3.19
CA ARG A 106 -12.22 7.36 3.39
C ARG A 106 -11.23 8.19 2.57
N VAL A 107 -10.22 7.54 1.99
CA VAL A 107 -9.16 8.16 1.18
C VAL A 107 -9.48 8.06 -0.32
N LEU A 108 -10.57 7.40 -0.72
CA LEU A 108 -11.02 7.33 -2.12
C LEU A 108 -11.73 8.62 -2.53
#